data_AF-A0A7J4KRJ7-F1
#
_entry.id   AF-A0A7J4KRJ7-F1
#
_cell.length_a   1.000
_cell.length_b   1.000
_cell.length_c   1.000
_cell.angle_alpha   90.00
_cell.angle_beta   90.00
_cell.angle_gamma   90.00
#
_symmetry.space_group_name_H-M   'P 1'
#
loop_
_entity.id
_entity.type
_entity.pdbx_description
1 polymer ?
#
loop_
_entity_poly.entity_id
_entity_poly.type
_entity_poly.pdbx_seq_one_letter_code
_entity_poly.pdbx_strand_id
1 'polypeptide(L)'
;MKALSLKQPFAELVVSGKKKIELRKWNTKFRGEFLIHASKIPDKKSMEKFGFKELPLGCIVGKARLVDVKHYANDAKRAKDKSLHLADGDWGDYGFILKDARKIKTIPIKGKLGFWDAGVMRT
;
A
#
# COMPACT_ATOMS: atom_id res chain seq x y z
N MET A 1 6.35 0.86 -15.47
CA MET A 1 6.39 -0.06 -14.31
C MET A 1 5.05 -0.02 -13.59
N LYS A 2 4.57 -1.14 -13.02
CA LYS A 2 3.28 -1.15 -12.31
C LYS A 2 3.34 -0.29 -11.04
N ALA A 3 2.23 0.33 -10.70
CA ALA A 3 2.03 1.10 -9.48
C ALA A 3 0.70 0.74 -8.81
N LEU A 4 0.63 0.94 -7.50
CA LEU A 4 -0.57 0.78 -6.70
C LEU A 4 -0.77 2.03 -5.84
N SER A 5 -1.97 2.60 -5.89
CA SER A 5 -2.33 3.79 -5.09
C SER A 5 -2.86 3.39 -3.72
N LEU A 6 -2.30 4.00 -2.68
CA LEU A 6 -2.67 3.84 -1.27
C LEU A 6 -2.96 5.21 -0.68
N LYS A 7 -3.96 5.32 0.20
CA LYS A 7 -4.16 6.55 0.97
C LYS A 7 -3.03 6.70 1.98
N GLN A 8 -2.62 7.94 2.26
CA GLN A 8 -1.80 8.19 3.45
C GLN A 8 -2.64 7.97 4.72
N PRO A 9 -2.06 7.46 5.82
CA PRO A 9 -0.63 7.19 6.01
C PRO A 9 -0.19 5.80 5.52
N PHE A 10 -1.08 4.98 4.97
CA PHE A 10 -0.74 3.60 4.60
C PHE A 10 0.37 3.49 3.56
N ALA A 11 0.46 4.45 2.62
CA ALA A 11 1.58 4.51 1.69
C ALA A 11 2.92 4.69 2.43
N GLU A 12 3.00 5.65 3.36
CA GLU A 12 4.15 5.87 4.24
C GLU A 12 4.45 4.64 5.12
N LEU A 13 3.43 4.02 5.71
CA LEU A 13 3.61 2.82 6.53
C LEU A 13 4.20 1.65 5.73
N VAL A 14 3.84 1.50 4.45
CA VAL A 14 4.45 0.49 3.57
C VAL A 14 5.92 0.82 3.29
N VAL A 15 6.22 2.04 2.82
CA VAL A 15 7.59 2.39 2.39
C VAL A 15 8.57 2.57 3.55
N SER A 16 8.07 2.74 4.78
CA SER A 16 8.86 2.69 6.02
C SER A 16 9.01 1.27 6.59
N GLY A 17 8.42 0.26 5.96
CA GLY A 17 8.50 -1.14 6.39
C GLY A 17 7.62 -1.53 7.58
N LYS A 18 6.83 -0.59 8.13
CA LYS A 18 5.90 -0.83 9.25
C LYS A 18 4.70 -1.68 8.85
N LYS A 19 4.17 -1.47 7.63
CA LYS A 19 3.05 -2.22 7.05
C LYS A 19 3.58 -3.21 6.01
N LYS A 20 3.43 -4.50 6.29
CA LYS A 20 3.93 -5.60 5.45
C LYS A 20 2.83 -6.31 4.66
N ILE A 21 1.57 -6.03 4.98
CA ILE A 21 0.40 -6.58 4.27
C ILE A 21 -0.52 -5.45 3.85
N GLU A 22 -0.84 -5.37 2.57
CA GLU A 22 -1.85 -4.45 2.02
C GLU A 22 -3.18 -5.17 1.83
N LEU A 23 -4.28 -4.66 2.42
CA LEU A 23 -5.59 -5.29 2.31
C LEU A 23 -6.35 -4.77 1.09
N ARG A 24 -7.03 -5.66 0.36
CA ARG A 24 -7.83 -5.35 -0.81
C ARG A 24 -9.09 -6.22 -0.87
N LYS A 25 -10.12 -5.68 -1.51
CA LYS A 25 -11.36 -6.41 -1.87
C LYS A 25 -11.21 -7.31 -3.10
N TRP A 26 -10.04 -7.33 -3.73
CA TRP A 26 -9.79 -8.04 -4.99
C TRP A 26 -8.45 -8.79 -4.97
N ASN A 27 -8.38 -9.88 -5.74
CA ASN A 27 -7.19 -10.69 -5.90
C ASN A 27 -6.37 -10.28 -7.13
N THR A 28 -5.08 -10.63 -7.16
CA THR A 28 -4.22 -10.48 -8.33
C THR A 28 -3.29 -11.67 -8.53
N LYS A 29 -3.02 -11.98 -9.80
CA LYS A 29 -1.96 -12.92 -10.21
C LYS A 29 -0.58 -12.25 -10.30
N PHE A 30 -0.50 -10.91 -10.25
CA PHE A 30 0.76 -10.20 -10.34
C PHE A 30 1.69 -10.52 -9.17
N ARG A 31 2.97 -10.77 -9.46
CA ARG A 31 4.07 -10.89 -8.50
C ARG A 31 5.27 -10.13 -9.05
N GLY A 32 5.99 -9.41 -8.19
CA GLY A 32 7.13 -8.61 -8.61
C GLY A 32 7.16 -7.21 -8.00
N GLU A 33 8.15 -6.43 -8.42
CA GLU A 33 8.36 -5.07 -7.96
C GLU A 33 7.32 -4.11 -8.57
N PHE A 34 6.81 -3.21 -7.75
CA PHE A 34 5.86 -2.17 -8.14
C PHE A 34 6.09 -0.90 -7.33
N LEU A 35 5.58 0.21 -7.86
CA LEU A 35 5.64 1.51 -7.22
C LEU A 35 4.49 1.71 -6.23
N ILE A 36 4.80 2.36 -5.11
CA ILE A 36 3.82 2.83 -4.12
C ILE A 36 3.47 4.28 -4.44
N HIS A 37 2.21 4.50 -4.82
CA HIS A 37 1.65 5.84 -5.04
C HIS A 37 0.85 6.29 -3.81
N ALA A 38 1.14 7.49 -3.32
CA ALA A 38 0.32 8.16 -2.31
C ALA A 38 -0.85 8.87 -3.00
N SER A 39 -2.08 8.45 -2.71
CA SER A 39 -3.30 9.06 -3.24
C SER A 39 -3.40 10.55 -2.91
N LYS A 40 -4.19 11.30 -3.70
CA LYS A 40 -4.42 12.74 -3.46
C LYS A 40 -5.17 13.04 -2.16
N ILE A 41 -6.01 12.09 -1.73
CA ILE A 41 -6.84 12.24 -0.53
C ILE A 41 -6.31 11.28 0.54
N PRO A 42 -5.81 11.77 1.68
CA PRO A 42 -5.39 10.93 2.79
C PRO A 42 -6.59 10.37 3.56
N ASP A 43 -6.36 9.33 4.35
CA ASP A 43 -7.25 8.89 5.41
C ASP A 43 -6.94 9.68 6.68
N LYS A 44 -7.69 10.77 6.92
CA LYS A 44 -7.43 11.72 8.02
C LYS A 44 -7.41 11.04 9.40
N LYS A 45 -8.35 10.13 9.65
CA LYS A 45 -8.44 9.39 10.92
C LYS A 45 -7.17 8.55 11.16
N SER A 46 -6.71 7.88 10.12
CA SER A 46 -5.47 7.09 10.21
C SER A 46 -4.24 7.98 10.33
N MET A 47 -4.19 9.12 9.64
CA MET A 47 -3.10 10.10 9.76
C MET A 47 -2.92 10.53 11.23
N GLU A 48 -4.01 10.93 11.87
CA GLU A 48 -4.04 11.29 13.29
C GLU A 48 -3.61 10.12 14.19
N LYS A 49 -4.22 8.94 14.01
CA LYS A 49 -3.90 7.72 14.77
C LYS A 49 -2.40 7.38 14.74
N PHE A 50 -1.76 7.52 13.60
CA PHE A 50 -0.34 7.21 13.42
C PHE A 50 0.59 8.41 13.65
N GLY A 51 0.05 9.56 14.08
CA GLY A 51 0.83 10.75 14.46
C GLY A 51 1.39 11.56 13.29
N PHE A 52 0.83 11.41 12.08
CA PHE A 52 1.28 12.16 10.91
C PHE A 52 0.44 13.42 10.72
N LYS A 53 1.11 14.58 10.70
CA LYS A 53 0.48 15.87 10.34
C LYS A 53 0.42 16.05 8.82
N GLU A 54 1.55 15.81 8.15
CA GLU A 54 1.71 16.00 6.71
C GLU A 54 2.53 14.87 6.10
N LEU A 55 2.14 14.44 4.91
CA LEU A 55 2.85 13.46 4.10
C LEU A 55 2.66 13.81 2.62
N PRO A 56 3.59 13.39 1.73
CA PRO A 56 3.42 13.59 0.30
C PRO A 56 2.14 12.94 -0.23
N LEU A 57 1.44 13.65 -1.12
CA LEU A 57 0.20 13.23 -1.77
C LEU A 57 0.33 13.38 -3.29
N GLY A 58 -0.43 12.59 -4.05
CA GLY A 58 -0.46 12.70 -5.52
C GLY A 58 0.87 12.35 -6.20
N CYS A 59 1.70 11.51 -5.59
CA CYS A 59 3.02 11.15 -6.10
C CYS A 59 3.39 9.70 -5.77
N ILE A 60 4.33 9.15 -6.53
CA ILE A 60 5.06 7.95 -6.12
C ILE A 60 5.97 8.32 -4.95
N VAL A 61 5.97 7.51 -3.90
CA VAL A 61 6.76 7.73 -2.67
C VAL A 61 7.75 6.59 -2.38
N GLY A 62 7.63 5.47 -3.09
CA GLY A 62 8.51 4.32 -2.88
C GLY A 62 8.21 3.18 -3.84
N LYS A 63 8.82 2.04 -3.55
CA LYS A 63 8.57 0.77 -4.24
C LYS A 63 8.58 -0.38 -3.25
N ALA A 64 7.90 -1.46 -3.61
CA ALA A 64 7.83 -2.70 -2.85
C ALA A 64 7.70 -3.88 -3.82
N ARG A 65 7.89 -5.10 -3.31
CA ARG A 65 7.70 -6.34 -4.06
C ARG A 65 6.50 -7.09 -3.53
N LEU A 66 5.51 -7.36 -4.39
CA LEU A 66 4.40 -8.26 -4.07
C LEU A 66 4.88 -9.70 -4.27
N VAL A 67 4.99 -10.44 -3.17
CA VAL A 67 5.51 -11.81 -3.20
C VAL A 67 4.44 -12.87 -3.08
N ASP A 68 3.33 -12.57 -2.41
CA ASP A 68 2.18 -13.45 -2.36
C ASP A 68 0.87 -12.73 -2.03
N VAL A 69 -0.27 -13.41 -2.17
CA VAL A 69 -1.59 -12.94 -1.76
C VAL A 69 -2.22 -13.98 -0.85
N LYS A 70 -2.47 -13.59 0.41
CA LYS A 70 -3.19 -14.39 1.40
C LYS A 70 -4.68 -14.09 1.30
N HIS A 71 -5.52 -15.12 1.21
CA HIS A 71 -6.97 -14.99 1.34
C HIS A 71 -7.38 -15.26 2.80
N TYR A 72 -8.08 -14.31 3.41
CA TYR A 72 -8.64 -14.42 4.75
C TYR A 72 -10.07 -14.92 4.68
N ALA A 73 -10.31 -16.17 5.05
CA ALA A 73 -11.66 -16.74 5.05
C ALA A 73 -12.63 -16.08 6.07
N ASN A 74 -12.10 -15.36 7.06
CA ASN A 74 -12.88 -14.65 8.06
C ASN A 74 -12.03 -13.61 8.82
N ASP A 75 -12.73 -12.75 9.56
CA ASP A 75 -12.16 -11.69 10.38
C ASP A 75 -11.17 -12.18 11.44
N ALA A 76 -11.41 -13.35 12.04
CA ALA A 76 -10.50 -13.91 13.05
C ALA A 76 -9.12 -14.23 12.45
N LYS A 77 -9.07 -14.79 11.24
CA LYS A 77 -7.82 -15.03 10.51
C LYS A 77 -7.15 -13.72 10.09
N ARG A 78 -7.93 -12.70 9.70
CA ARG A 78 -7.42 -11.37 9.34
C ARG A 78 -6.82 -10.66 10.55
N ALA A 79 -7.47 -10.75 11.71
CA ALA A 79 -7.04 -10.13 12.97
C ALA A 79 -5.68 -10.66 13.47
N LYS A 80 -5.31 -11.90 13.16
CA LYS A 80 -3.98 -12.44 13.48
C LYS A 80 -2.84 -11.66 12.83
N ASP A 81 -3.10 -11.05 11.67
CA ASP A 81 -2.12 -10.26 10.92
C ASP A 81 -2.29 -8.75 11.15
N LYS A 82 -3.03 -8.33 12.20
CA LYS A 82 -3.32 -6.92 12.49
C LYS A 82 -2.07 -6.06 12.61
N SER A 83 -1.02 -6.58 13.24
CA SER A 83 0.27 -5.90 13.36
C SER A 83 0.99 -5.72 12.02
N LEU A 84 0.66 -6.52 11.01
CA LEU A 84 1.26 -6.47 9.67
C LEU A 84 0.48 -5.59 8.71
N HIS A 85 -0.86 -5.54 8.83
CA HIS A 85 -1.69 -4.75 7.93
C HIS A 85 -2.13 -3.39 8.49
N LEU A 86 -2.12 -3.20 9.81
CA LEU A 86 -2.34 -1.91 10.51
C LEU A 86 -3.67 -1.18 10.19
N ALA A 87 -4.59 -1.83 9.50
CA ALA A 87 -5.85 -1.25 9.06
C ALA A 87 -6.95 -1.49 10.10
N ASP A 88 -7.76 -0.48 10.40
CA ASP A 88 -8.96 -0.61 11.24
C ASP A 88 -10.20 -0.82 10.38
N GLY A 89 -10.96 -1.87 10.66
CA GLY A 89 -12.17 -2.21 9.92
C GLY A 89 -11.95 -3.21 8.78
N ASP A 90 -13.00 -3.38 7.98
CA ASP A 90 -13.04 -4.29 6.85
C ASP A 90 -12.54 -3.60 5.57
N TRP A 91 -11.35 -4.00 5.14
CA TRP A 91 -10.69 -3.53 3.92
C TRP A 91 -10.58 -4.63 2.85
N GLY A 92 -11.36 -5.70 3.02
CA GLY A 92 -11.39 -6.87 2.17
C GLY A 92 -10.52 -8.01 2.65
N ASP A 93 -10.71 -9.14 1.97
CA ASP A 93 -10.23 -10.44 2.41
C ASP A 93 -8.94 -10.89 1.73
N TYR A 94 -8.34 -10.04 0.89
CA TYR A 94 -7.06 -10.32 0.25
C TYR A 94 -5.95 -9.48 0.87
N GLY A 95 -4.97 -10.15 1.48
CA GLY A 95 -3.74 -9.57 2.00
C GLY A 95 -2.58 -9.73 1.04
N PHE A 96 -2.15 -8.63 0.43
CA PHE A 96 -1.00 -8.58 -0.45
C PHE A 96 0.27 -8.55 0.41
N ILE A 97 1.08 -9.61 0.35
CA ILE A 97 2.31 -9.76 1.14
C ILE A 97 3.43 -8.98 0.46
N LEU A 98 3.94 -7.97 1.17
CA LEU A 98 4.94 -7.03 0.66
C LEU A 98 6.33 -7.32 1.24
N LYS A 99 7.34 -7.29 0.38
CA LYS A 99 8.76 -7.34 0.75
C LYS A 99 9.54 -6.21 0.09
N ASP A 100 10.77 -6.00 0.54
CA ASP A 100 11.75 -5.10 -0.08
C ASP A 100 11.25 -3.66 -0.26
N ALA A 101 10.35 -3.24 0.65
CA ALA A 101 9.72 -1.94 0.62
C ALA A 101 10.72 -0.85 1.00
N ARG A 102 10.84 0.18 0.17
CA ARG A 102 11.77 1.29 0.36
C ARG A 102 11.24 2.59 -0.22
N LYS A 103 11.57 3.70 0.43
CA LYS A 103 11.34 5.06 -0.09
C LYS A 103 12.18 5.33 -1.32
N ILE A 104 11.66 6.16 -2.22
CA ILE A 104 12.42 6.72 -3.35
C ILE A 104 12.17 8.22 -3.44
N LYS A 105 12.94 8.93 -4.29
CA LYS A 105 12.65 10.34 -4.61
C LYS A 105 11.22 10.44 -5.17
N THR A 106 10.43 11.35 -4.63
CA THR A 106 9.02 11.47 -5.01
C THR A 106 8.84 11.83 -6.48
N ILE A 107 7.89 11.18 -7.15
CA ILE A 107 7.58 11.42 -8.57
C ILE A 107 6.11 11.86 -8.66
N PRO A 108 5.81 13.14 -8.94
CA PRO A 108 4.44 13.62 -9.10
C PRO A 108 3.74 12.91 -10.27
N ILE A 109 2.61 12.26 -9.99
CA ILE A 109 1.83 11.56 -11.01
C ILE A 109 0.39 11.32 -10.54
N LYS A 110 -0.57 11.39 -11.46
CA LYS A 110 -1.98 11.07 -11.17
C LYS A 110 -2.15 9.56 -10.94
N GLY A 111 -2.64 9.20 -9.76
CA GLY A 111 -2.94 7.80 -9.41
C GLY A 111 -4.19 7.27 -10.13
N LYS A 112 -4.33 5.93 -10.13
CA LYS A 112 -5.46 5.20 -10.73
C LYS A 112 -5.88 4.04 -9.83
N LEU A 113 -7.09 3.51 -10.06
CA LEU A 113 -7.58 2.31 -9.37
C LEU A 113 -6.85 1.05 -9.85
N GLY A 114 -6.80 0.04 -8.98
CA GLY A 114 -6.11 -1.22 -9.25
C GLY A 114 -4.59 -1.06 -9.40
N PHE A 115 -3.94 -2.11 -9.92
CA PHE A 115 -2.59 -1.97 -10.46
C PHE A 115 -2.66 -1.26 -11.81
N TRP A 116 -1.83 -0.24 -12.01
CA TRP A 116 -1.79 0.54 -13.25
C TRP A 116 -0.35 0.72 -13.73
N ASP A 117 -0.15 0.96 -15.03
CA ASP A 117 1.18 1.29 -15.54
C ASP A 117 1.48 2.79 -15.34
N ALA A 118 2.58 3.06 -14.64
CA ALA A 118 3.02 4.41 -14.35
C ALA A 118 3.85 5.05 -15.46
N GLY A 119 4.27 4.28 -16.48
CA GLY A 119 5.17 4.80 -17.53
C GLY A 119 6.58 5.17 -17.03
N VAL A 120 6.89 4.92 -15.76
CA VAL A 120 8.21 5.13 -15.17
C VAL A 120 9.11 3.93 -15.48
N MET A 121 10.31 4.19 -16.02
CA MET A 121 11.35 3.19 -16.26
C MET A 121 11.94 2.68 -14.94
N ARG A 122 12.58 1.50 -14.94
CA ARG A 122 13.20 0.93 -13.74
C ARG A 122 14.31 1.86 -13.25
N THR A 123 14.12 2.47 -12.08
CA THR A 123 15.13 3.25 -11.34
C THR A 123 15.90 2.40 -10.36
#